data_AF-A0A936GFY4-F1
#
_entry.id   AF-A0A936GFY4-F1
#
_cell.length_a   1.000
_cell.length_b   1.000
_cell.length_c   1.000
_cell.angle_alpha   90.00
_cell.angle_beta   90.00
_cell.angle_gamma   90.00
#
_symmetry.space_group_name_H-M   'P 1'
#
loop_
_entity.id
_entity.type
_entity.pdbx_description
1 polymer ?
#
loop_
_entity_poly.entity_id
_entity_poly.type
_entity_poly.pdbx_seq_one_letter_code
_entity_poly.pdbx_strand_id
1 'polypeptide(L)'
;MNMHIDQAIPEDEEKKKIKKPKKKNKGKGKIKSVLDGSLIMNDYVTKQLPFIFFLALLAMIYISNNYRAKNIERKIKQQSKKVEELEAEYISLTSELIYKSLRSSIEIQTQDSDLDLKEANRPPIIIEVE
;
A
#
# COMPACT_ATOMS: atom_id res chain seq x y z
N MET A 1 -76.68 47.18 -18.04
CA MET A 1 -75.41 47.09 -17.28
C MET A 1 -74.55 46.06 -18.01
N ASN A 2 -73.52 46.55 -18.73
CA ASN A 2 -72.34 45.95 -19.40
C ASN A 2 -72.45 44.49 -19.91
N MET A 3 -72.39 44.15 -21.22
CA MET A 3 -71.33 44.32 -22.26
C MET A 3 -70.06 43.46 -22.03
N HIS A 4 -69.52 42.91 -23.15
CA HIS A 4 -68.29 42.09 -23.42
C HIS A 4 -68.61 40.59 -23.63
N ILE A 5 -68.83 40.06 -24.84
CA ILE A 5 -68.03 39.97 -26.09
C ILE A 5 -66.71 39.20 -25.92
N ASP A 6 -66.74 37.99 -26.50
CA ASP A 6 -65.74 37.27 -27.28
C ASP A 6 -64.26 37.22 -26.89
N GLN A 7 -63.75 35.99 -27.08
CA GLN A 7 -62.58 35.62 -27.84
C GLN A 7 -61.27 35.24 -27.13
N ALA A 8 -60.71 34.21 -27.77
CA ALA A 8 -59.31 33.81 -27.84
C ALA A 8 -58.72 33.14 -26.60
N ILE A 9 -58.46 31.85 -26.77
CA ILE A 9 -57.36 31.13 -26.15
C ILE A 9 -56.07 31.68 -26.76
N PRO A 10 -55.08 32.12 -25.95
CA PRO A 10 -53.70 32.09 -26.37
C PRO A 10 -52.89 31.12 -25.50
N GLU A 11 -52.13 30.28 -26.18
CA GLU A 11 -50.93 29.65 -25.66
C GLU A 11 -49.96 30.73 -25.14
N ASP A 12 -49.40 30.56 -23.95
CA ASP A 12 -47.96 30.32 -23.80
C ASP A 12 -47.49 30.52 -22.34
N GLU A 13 -46.46 29.74 -22.03
CA GLU A 13 -45.85 29.52 -20.73
C GLU A 13 -45.36 30.79 -20.01
N GLU A 14 -45.82 31.02 -18.77
CA GLU A 14 -45.01 31.71 -17.76
C GLU A 14 -44.78 30.84 -16.52
N LYS A 15 -43.54 30.38 -16.43
CA LYS A 15 -42.98 29.51 -15.40
C LYS A 15 -43.08 30.15 -14.01
N LYS A 16 -43.99 29.64 -13.17
CA LYS A 16 -43.94 29.82 -11.71
C LYS A 16 -42.56 29.43 -11.18
N LYS A 17 -41.76 30.41 -10.74
CA LYS A 17 -40.50 30.17 -10.02
C LYS A 17 -40.79 29.43 -8.71
N ILE A 18 -40.61 28.12 -8.73
CA ILE A 18 -40.56 27.26 -7.54
C ILE A 18 -39.36 27.71 -6.70
N LYS A 19 -39.61 28.36 -5.55
CA LYS A 19 -38.60 28.57 -4.51
C LYS A 19 -38.15 27.19 -4.00
N LYS A 20 -36.96 26.74 -4.43
CA LYS A 20 -36.36 25.48 -3.96
C LYS A 20 -36.11 25.57 -2.44
N PRO A 21 -36.53 24.59 -1.62
CA PRO A 21 -36.19 24.57 -0.20
C PRO A 21 -34.68 24.35 -0.06
N LYS A 22 -33.99 25.25 0.66
CA LYS A 22 -32.57 25.10 1.00
C LYS A 22 -32.39 23.80 1.79
N LYS A 23 -31.76 22.81 1.17
CA LYS A 23 -31.32 21.56 1.81
C LYS A 23 -30.36 21.91 2.95
N LYS A 24 -30.86 21.95 4.18
CA LYS A 24 -30.04 22.13 5.37
C LYS A 24 -29.15 20.90 5.50
N ASN A 25 -27.87 21.06 5.18
CA ASN A 25 -26.84 20.06 5.37
C ASN A 25 -26.61 19.86 6.88
N LYS A 26 -27.47 19.05 7.52
CA LYS A 26 -27.49 18.80 8.97
C LYS A 26 -26.15 18.28 9.53
N GLY A 27 -25.27 17.71 8.70
CA GLY A 27 -23.93 17.25 9.08
C GLY A 27 -22.86 18.34 9.12
N LYS A 28 -22.96 19.37 8.26
CA LYS A 28 -21.96 20.47 8.22
C LYS A 28 -22.09 21.41 9.44
N GLY A 29 -23.29 21.50 10.01
CA GLY A 29 -23.56 22.34 11.18
C GLY A 29 -22.86 21.83 12.44
N LYS A 30 -22.79 20.51 12.65
CA LYS A 30 -22.19 19.92 13.86
C LYS A 30 -20.68 20.13 13.93
N ILE A 31 -19.98 19.95 12.80
CA ILE A 31 -18.52 20.17 12.73
C ILE A 31 -18.20 21.66 12.87
N LYS A 32 -19.02 22.54 12.26
CA LYS A 32 -18.90 23.99 12.44
C LYS A 32 -19.12 24.43 13.89
N SER A 33 -20.12 23.87 14.58
CA SER A 33 -20.36 24.18 15.99
C SER A 33 -19.26 23.67 16.94
N VAL A 34 -18.51 22.63 16.56
CA VAL A 34 -17.30 22.18 17.26
C VAL A 34 -16.16 23.18 17.03
N LEU A 35 -15.96 23.62 15.77
CA LEU A 35 -14.89 24.55 15.39
C LEU A 35 -15.10 25.96 15.96
N ASP A 36 -16.33 26.46 15.96
CA ASP A 36 -16.70 27.78 16.48
C ASP A 36 -16.80 27.81 18.02
N GLY A 37 -16.47 26.71 18.71
CA GLY A 37 -16.40 26.65 20.18
C GLY A 37 -17.75 26.63 20.90
N SER A 38 -18.87 26.83 20.19
CA SER A 38 -20.22 26.85 20.77
C SER A 38 -20.61 25.59 21.56
N LEU A 39 -20.02 24.44 21.22
CA LEU A 39 -20.22 23.19 21.97
C LEU A 39 -19.38 23.09 23.25
N ILE A 40 -18.25 23.79 23.31
CA ILE A 40 -17.35 23.83 24.48
C ILE A 40 -17.90 24.77 25.55
N MET A 41 -18.62 25.82 25.12
CA MET A 41 -19.36 26.77 25.98
C MET A 41 -20.57 26.15 26.70
N ASN A 42 -20.94 24.91 26.39
CA ASN A 42 -21.99 24.22 27.14
C ASN A 42 -21.43 23.74 28.50
N ASP A 43 -22.07 24.15 29.60
CA ASP A 43 -21.69 23.84 30.99
C ASP A 43 -21.41 22.33 31.23
N TYR A 44 -22.10 21.45 30.51
CA TYR A 44 -21.89 20.00 30.61
C TYR A 44 -20.54 19.57 30.03
N VAL A 45 -20.14 20.14 28.89
CA VAL A 45 -18.89 19.82 28.20
C VAL A 45 -17.71 20.46 28.93
N THR A 46 -17.89 21.68 29.45
CA THR A 46 -16.85 22.38 30.22
C THR A 46 -16.48 21.60 31.50
N LYS A 47 -17.45 20.95 32.17
CA LYS A 47 -17.18 20.09 33.33
C LYS A 47 -16.36 18.84 32.98
N GLN A 48 -16.45 18.36 31.73
CA GLN A 48 -15.74 17.17 31.24
C GLN A 48 -14.47 17.50 30.44
N LEU A 49 -14.08 18.79 30.36
CA LEU A 49 -12.82 19.23 29.75
C LEU A 49 -11.58 18.43 30.19
N PRO A 50 -11.34 18.14 31.48
CA PRO A 50 -10.15 17.37 31.88
C PRO A 50 -10.12 15.97 31.26
N PHE A 51 -11.28 15.32 31.07
CA PHE A 51 -11.37 14.03 30.40
C PHE A 51 -11.14 14.10 28.89
N ILE A 52 -11.64 15.15 28.23
CA ILE A 52 -11.36 15.39 26.80
C ILE A 52 -9.87 15.67 26.58
N PHE A 53 -9.25 16.43 27.48
CA PHE A 53 -7.81 16.67 27.47
C PHE A 53 -7.03 15.38 27.66
N PHE A 54 -7.46 14.53 28.59
CA PHE A 54 -6.87 13.19 28.78
C PHE A 54 -6.95 12.34 27.50
N LEU A 55 -8.10 12.33 26.81
CA LEU A 55 -8.26 11.65 25.52
C LEU A 55 -7.35 12.24 24.43
N ALA A 56 -7.21 13.56 24.37
CA ALA A 56 -6.31 14.22 23.44
C ALA A 56 -4.84 13.86 23.70
N LEU A 57 -4.44 13.80 24.97
CA LEU A 57 -3.12 13.35 25.40
C LEU A 57 -2.89 11.88 25.01
N LEU A 58 -3.88 11.01 25.24
CA LEU A 58 -3.82 9.61 24.83
C LEU A 58 -3.71 9.46 23.31
N ALA A 59 -4.44 10.27 22.55
CA ALA A 59 -4.34 10.32 21.09
C ALA A 59 -2.95 10.78 20.64
N MET A 60 -2.33 11.74 21.32
CA MET A 60 -0.97 12.19 21.04
C MET A 60 0.06 11.08 21.29
N ILE A 61 -0.07 10.35 22.41
CA ILE A 61 0.75 9.17 22.70
C ILE A 61 0.54 8.08 21.64
N TYR A 62 -0.70 7.83 21.23
CA TYR A 62 -1.03 6.84 20.21
C TYR A 62 -0.38 7.17 18.85
N ILE A 63 -0.48 8.42 18.40
CA ILE A 63 0.17 8.88 17.16
C ILE A 63 1.69 8.73 17.27
N SER A 64 2.27 9.08 18.42
CA SER A 64 3.70 8.93 18.69
C SER A 64 4.16 7.46 18.58
N ASN A 65 3.41 6.54 19.20
CA ASN A 65 3.68 5.10 19.10
C ASN A 65 3.56 4.59 17.66
N ASN A 66 2.56 5.04 16.91
CA ASN A 66 2.40 4.69 15.50
C ASN A 66 3.59 5.17 14.65
N TYR A 67 4.12 6.35 14.93
CA TYR A 67 5.29 6.88 14.22
C TYR A 67 6.55 6.05 14.47
N ARG A 68 6.73 5.52 15.69
CA ARG A 68 7.83 4.58 15.99
C ARG A 68 7.70 3.28 15.20
N ALA A 69 6.50 2.74 15.05
CA ALA A 69 6.25 1.52 14.27
C ALA A 69 6.67 1.67 12.80
N LYS A 70 6.38 2.81 12.15
CA LYS A 70 6.76 3.06 10.74
C LYS A 70 8.27 3.03 10.51
N ASN A 71 9.06 3.52 11.46
CA ASN A 71 10.52 3.51 11.34
C ASN A 71 11.10 2.10 11.55
N ILE A 72 10.48 1.31 12.44
CA ILE A 72 10.86 -0.08 12.67
C ILE A 72 10.53 -0.93 11.44
N GLU A 73 9.35 -0.74 10.85
CA GLU A 73 8.91 -1.42 9.63
C GLU A 73 9.90 -1.18 8.46
N ARG A 74 10.37 0.06 8.26
CA ARG A 74 11.41 0.35 7.25
C ARG A 74 12.72 -0.37 7.52
N LYS A 75 13.17 -0.43 8.77
CA LYS A 75 14.41 -1.12 9.15
C LYS A 75 14.30 -2.63 8.92
N ILE A 76 13.18 -3.24 9.32
CA ILE A 76 12.91 -4.65 9.08
C ILE A 76 12.97 -4.93 7.58
N LYS A 77 12.28 -4.14 6.75
CA LYS A 77 12.30 -4.32 5.29
C LYS A 77 13.70 -4.21 4.70
N GLN A 78 14.54 -3.28 5.19
CA GLN A 78 15.93 -3.17 4.75
C GLN A 78 16.78 -4.37 5.18
N GLN A 79 16.61 -4.86 6.40
CA GLN A 79 17.33 -6.02 6.90
C GLN A 79 16.92 -7.29 6.14
N SER A 80 15.63 -7.51 5.91
CA SER A 80 15.13 -8.63 5.09
C SER A 80 15.68 -8.59 3.67
N LYS A 81 15.72 -7.41 3.04
CA LYS A 81 16.29 -7.26 1.69
C LYS A 81 17.78 -7.64 1.63
N LYS A 82 18.55 -7.30 2.67
CA LYS A 82 19.96 -7.69 2.75
C LYS A 82 20.16 -9.20 2.86
N VAL A 83 19.29 -9.88 3.61
CA VAL A 83 19.32 -11.35 3.70
C VAL A 83 19.00 -11.97 2.35
N GLU A 84 17.95 -11.48 1.68
CA GLU A 84 17.57 -11.94 0.34
C GLU A 84 18.68 -11.72 -0.70
N GLU A 85 19.34 -10.55 -0.66
CA GLU A 85 20.50 -10.25 -1.53
C GLU A 85 21.66 -11.21 -1.26
N LEU A 86 21.98 -11.52 0.00
CA LEU A 86 23.04 -12.47 0.37
C LEU A 86 22.71 -13.90 -0.06
N GLU A 87 21.46 -14.34 0.10
CA GLU A 87 21.01 -15.65 -0.36
C GLU A 87 21.10 -15.76 -1.88
N ALA A 88 20.69 -14.72 -2.62
CA ALA A 88 20.81 -14.67 -4.06
C ALA A 88 22.28 -14.74 -4.52
N GLU A 89 23.17 -14.01 -3.86
CA GLU A 89 24.62 -14.05 -4.13
C GLU A 89 25.21 -15.43 -3.86
N TYR A 90 24.88 -16.05 -2.72
CA TYR A 90 25.31 -17.41 -2.39
C TYR A 90 24.84 -18.43 -3.44
N ILE A 91 23.57 -18.39 -3.84
CA ILE A 91 23.02 -19.28 -4.86
C ILE A 91 23.72 -19.04 -6.20
N SER A 92 23.96 -17.80 -6.58
CA SER A 92 24.66 -17.46 -7.82
C SER A 92 26.09 -18.00 -7.84
N LEU A 93 26.85 -17.77 -6.78
CA LEU A 93 28.24 -18.26 -6.66
C LEU A 93 28.29 -19.80 -6.66
N THR A 94 27.38 -20.43 -5.91
CA THR A 94 27.28 -21.88 -5.87
C THR A 94 26.89 -22.44 -7.25
N SER A 95 25.98 -21.77 -7.97
CA SER A 95 25.62 -22.16 -9.34
C SER A 95 26.80 -22.06 -10.29
N GLU A 96 27.63 -21.03 -10.18
CA GLU A 96 28.85 -20.90 -10.99
C GLU A 96 29.85 -22.02 -10.66
N LEU A 97 30.02 -22.35 -9.37
CA LEU A 97 30.86 -23.48 -8.94
C LEU A 97 30.33 -24.81 -9.45
N ILE A 98 29.02 -25.05 -9.33
CA ILE A 98 28.37 -26.25 -9.85
C ILE A 98 28.63 -26.34 -11.34
N TYR A 99 28.37 -25.26 -12.09
CA TYR A 99 28.59 -25.22 -13.53
C TYR A 99 30.03 -25.57 -13.90
N LYS A 100 31.03 -25.04 -13.18
CA LYS A 100 32.45 -25.39 -13.38
C LYS A 100 32.78 -26.83 -13.00
N SER A 101 32.11 -27.39 -11.99
CA SER A 101 32.29 -28.78 -11.54
C SER A 101 31.56 -29.82 -12.38
N LEU A 102 30.63 -29.40 -13.26
CA LEU A 102 29.93 -30.32 -14.15
C LEU A 102 30.94 -30.96 -15.10
N ARG A 103 30.82 -32.28 -15.24
CA ARG A 103 31.64 -33.09 -16.15
C ARG A 103 31.64 -32.55 -17.58
N SER A 104 30.50 -32.03 -18.05
CA SER A 104 30.36 -31.39 -19.37
C SER A 104 31.18 -30.10 -19.50
N SER A 105 31.24 -29.27 -18.46
CA SER A 105 32.03 -28.03 -18.50
C SER A 105 33.52 -28.31 -18.42
N ILE A 106 33.91 -29.34 -17.66
CA ILE A 106 35.28 -29.82 -17.60
C ILE A 106 35.70 -30.38 -18.97
N GLU A 107 34.86 -31.16 -19.65
CA GLU A 107 35.13 -31.66 -20.99
C GLU A 107 35.39 -30.52 -22.00
N ILE A 108 34.50 -29.51 -22.03
CA ILE A 108 34.64 -28.33 -22.89
C ILE A 108 35.93 -27.57 -22.55
N GLN A 109 36.16 -27.28 -21.27
CA GLN A 109 37.35 -26.54 -20.83
C GLN A 109 38.65 -27.29 -21.14
N THR A 110 38.63 -28.62 -21.13
CA THR A 110 39.78 -29.46 -21.43
C THR A 110 40.05 -29.55 -22.93
N GLN A 111 39.00 -29.60 -23.76
CA GLN A 111 39.10 -29.49 -25.22
C GLN A 111 39.65 -28.12 -25.66
N ASP A 112 39.21 -27.04 -25.00
CA ASP A 112 39.65 -25.67 -25.30
C ASP A 112 41.09 -25.37 -24.83
N SER A 113 41.64 -26.17 -23.91
CA SER A 113 42.96 -25.94 -23.29
C SER A 113 44.11 -26.72 -23.96
N ASP A 114 43.93 -27.23 -25.19
CA ASP A 114 44.91 -28.09 -25.91
C ASP A 114 45.35 -29.35 -25.13
N LEU A 115 44.57 -29.80 -24.15
CA LEU A 115 44.83 -31.02 -23.39
C LEU A 115 44.14 -32.19 -24.12
N ASP A 116 44.90 -33.17 -24.64
CA ASP A 116 44.38 -34.40 -25.29
C ASP A 116 43.80 -35.41 -24.26
N LEU A 117 42.92 -34.92 -23.39
CA LEU A 117 42.22 -35.71 -22.39
C LEU A 117 40.85 -36.09 -22.95
N LYS A 118 40.63 -37.40 -23.11
CA LYS A 118 39.37 -37.98 -23.60
C LYS A 118 38.59 -38.60 -22.45
N GLU A 119 37.28 -38.42 -22.47
CA GLU A 119 36.40 -39.01 -21.46
C GLU A 119 36.43 -40.54 -21.52
N ALA A 120 36.60 -41.18 -20.36
CA ALA A 120 36.45 -42.62 -20.22
C ALA A 120 34.98 -43.01 -20.31
N ASN A 121 34.52 -43.33 -21.53
CA ASN A 121 33.14 -43.75 -21.82
C ASN A 121 32.89 -45.25 -21.55
N ARG A 122 33.82 -45.91 -20.85
CA ARG A 122 33.77 -47.34 -20.52
C ARG A 122 33.85 -47.50 -19.00
N PRO A 123 32.97 -48.30 -18.39
CA PRO A 123 33.03 -48.54 -16.95
C PRO A 123 34.35 -49.26 -16.56
N PRO A 124 34.85 -49.07 -15.32
CA PRO A 124 36.08 -49.71 -14.85
C PRO A 124 35.93 -51.23 -14.86
N ILE A 125 36.95 -51.93 -15.36
CA ILE A 125 37.01 -53.39 -15.37
C ILE A 125 37.82 -53.83 -14.14
N ILE A 126 37.26 -54.71 -13.33
CA ILE A 126 37.98 -55.33 -12.21
C ILE A 126 38.93 -56.36 -12.81
N ILE A 127 40.22 -56.23 -12.52
CA ILE A 127 41.25 -57.19 -12.93
C ILE A 127 41.44 -58.15 -11.75
N GLU A 128 40.99 -59.39 -11.89
CA GLU A 128 41.32 -60.46 -10.94
C GLU A 128 42.74 -60.94 -11.26
N VAL A 129 43.62 -60.86 -10.26
CA VAL A 129 45.01 -61.35 -10.36
C VAL A 129 44.98 -62.83 -10.00
N GLU A 130 45.21 -63.68 -11.01
CA GLU A 130 45.36 -65.13 -10.88
C GLU A 130 46.71 -65.52 -10.26
#